data_AF-A0A356GR92-F1
#
_entry.id   AF-A0A356GR92-F1
#
_cell.length_a   1.000
_cell.length_b   1.000
_cell.length_c   1.000
_cell.angle_alpha   90.00
_cell.angle_beta   90.00
_cell.angle_gamma   90.00
#
_symmetry.space_group_name_H-M   'P 1'
#
loop_
_entity.id
_entity.type
_entity.pdbx_description
1 polymer ?
#
loop_
_entity_poly.entity_id
_entity_poly.type
_entity_poly.pdbx_seq_one_letter_code
_entity_poly.pdbx_strand_id
1 'polypeptide(L)'
;MYPEEISLNRTTRTGRKAEPPEDLRAELKEALAKLARAEERVSRIAQEFREQEESNRILLEQLHQAQKMQAIGTLAGGIAHDFNNTLGAIIGYTSLLKNMMKENHPFYGHVATIERSAERAADLTRKLLGFARGGKYRAEPVSLNDVV
;
A
#
# COMPACT_ATOMS: atom_id res chain seq x y z
N MET A 1 -9.00 -96.12 49.18
CA MET A 1 -9.00 -96.36 47.73
C MET A 1 -8.91 -94.98 47.06
N TYR A 2 -7.69 -94.52 46.78
CA TYR A 2 -7.39 -93.45 45.80
C TYR A 2 -7.55 -94.07 44.39
N PRO A 3 -7.77 -93.32 43.28
CA PRO A 3 -6.86 -92.25 42.83
C PRO A 3 -7.62 -91.13 42.04
N GLU A 4 -7.08 -90.07 41.43
CA GLU A 4 -5.76 -89.64 40.97
C GLU A 4 -5.64 -88.11 41.08
N GLU A 5 -4.40 -87.66 41.17
CA GLU A 5 -3.93 -86.29 41.05
C GLU A 5 -4.25 -85.69 39.67
N ILE A 6 -4.74 -84.45 39.63
CA ILE A 6 -4.51 -83.57 38.48
C ILE A 6 -3.80 -82.32 39.00
N SER A 7 -2.48 -82.37 38.95
CA SER A 7 -1.60 -81.20 39.03
C SER A 7 -1.88 -80.28 37.83
N LEU A 8 -2.73 -79.26 38.03
CA LEU A 8 -2.79 -78.11 37.12
C LEU A 8 -1.58 -77.22 37.41
N ASN A 9 -0.48 -77.58 36.75
CA ASN A 9 0.76 -76.83 36.73
C ASN A 9 0.47 -75.39 36.26
N ARG A 10 0.67 -74.42 37.16
CA ARG A 10 0.82 -73.01 36.80
C ARG A 10 2.11 -72.88 35.98
N THR A 11 1.98 -72.88 34.65
CA THR A 11 3.06 -72.41 33.78
C THR A 11 2.67 -71.05 33.23
N THR A 12 3.22 -70.04 33.88
CA THR A 12 3.36 -68.67 33.40
C THR A 12 3.98 -68.67 32.01
N ARG A 13 3.16 -68.57 30.96
CA ARG A 13 3.64 -68.13 29.64
C ARG A 13 3.31 -66.65 29.54
N THR A 14 4.17 -65.86 30.16
CA THR A 14 4.34 -64.45 29.83
C THR A 14 4.48 -64.36 28.31
N GLY A 15 3.49 -63.75 27.66
CA GLY A 15 3.59 -63.39 26.25
C GLY A 15 4.71 -62.36 26.13
N ARG A 16 5.95 -62.82 25.93
CA ARG A 16 6.97 -61.98 25.29
C ARG A 16 6.37 -61.63 23.93
N LYS A 17 5.82 -60.42 23.81
CA LYS A 17 5.73 -59.76 22.50
C LYS A 17 7.14 -59.87 21.92
N ALA A 18 7.30 -60.67 20.87
CA ALA A 18 8.57 -60.72 20.15
C ALA A 18 8.88 -59.28 19.76
N GLU A 19 9.98 -58.75 20.28
CA GLU A 19 10.40 -57.42 19.88
C GLU A 19 10.63 -57.45 18.36
N PRO A 20 10.14 -56.43 17.63
CA PRO A 20 10.36 -56.39 16.19
C PRO A 20 11.88 -56.46 15.92
N PRO A 21 12.30 -57.15 14.84
CA PRO A 21 13.71 -57.26 14.46
C PRO A 21 14.38 -55.89 14.50
N GLU A 22 15.62 -55.81 15.01
CA GLU A 22 16.33 -54.53 15.16
C GLU A 22 16.39 -53.74 13.85
N ASP A 23 16.54 -54.42 12.71
CA ASP A 23 16.54 -53.81 11.38
C ASP A 23 15.23 -53.06 11.08
N LEU A 24 14.07 -53.66 11.40
CA LEU A 24 12.76 -53.03 11.20
C LEU A 24 12.54 -51.84 12.14
N ARG A 25 13.08 -51.91 13.37
CA ARG A 25 13.06 -50.78 14.32
C ARG A 25 13.93 -49.62 13.83
N ALA A 26 15.10 -49.92 13.27
CA ALA A 26 16.01 -48.93 12.70
C ALA A 26 15.39 -48.25 11.47
N GLU A 27 14.82 -49.02 10.54
CA GLU A 27 14.12 -48.49 9.36
C GLU A 27 12.92 -47.60 9.74
N LEU A 28 12.10 -48.02 10.71
CA LEU A 28 10.97 -47.22 11.19
C LEU A 28 11.44 -45.90 11.82
N LYS A 29 12.52 -45.94 12.62
CA LYS A 29 13.10 -44.74 13.22
C LYS A 29 13.64 -43.78 12.16
N GLU A 30 14.27 -44.30 11.12
CA GLU A 30 14.74 -43.50 9.99
C GLU A 30 13.58 -42.90 9.19
N ALA A 31 12.52 -43.68 8.90
CA ALA A 31 11.33 -43.20 8.20
C ALA A 31 10.61 -42.09 8.98
N LEU A 32 10.44 -42.25 10.30
CA LEU A 32 9.87 -41.22 11.18
C LEU A 32 10.73 -39.95 11.20
N ALA A 33 12.06 -40.09 11.24
CA ALA A 33 12.96 -38.94 11.17
C ALA A 33 12.88 -38.21 9.82
N LYS A 34 12.72 -38.95 8.70
CA LYS A 34 12.49 -38.38 7.37
C LYS A 34 11.15 -37.64 7.31
N LEU A 35 10.09 -38.20 7.88
CA LEU A 35 8.76 -37.58 7.92
C LEU A 35 8.79 -36.27 8.73
N ALA A 36 9.39 -36.29 9.93
CA ALA A 36 9.52 -35.08 10.76
C ALA A 36 10.29 -33.96 10.05
N ARG A 37 11.39 -34.30 9.34
CA ARG A 37 12.13 -33.33 8.52
C ARG A 37 11.30 -32.81 7.34
N ALA A 38 10.47 -33.65 6.73
CA ALA A 38 9.59 -33.23 5.64
C ALA A 38 8.50 -32.28 6.15
N GLU A 39 7.89 -32.56 7.30
CA GLU A 39 6.91 -31.67 7.95
C GLU A 39 7.52 -30.30 8.29
N GLU A 40 8.72 -30.28 8.84
CA GLU A 40 9.41 -29.02 9.17
C GLU A 40 9.69 -28.20 7.89
N ARG A 41 10.12 -28.85 6.81
CA ARG A 41 10.34 -28.20 5.52
C ARG A 41 9.05 -27.62 4.94
N VAL A 42 7.95 -28.36 4.98
CA VAL A 42 6.65 -27.90 4.49
C VAL A 42 6.17 -26.70 5.30
N SER A 43 6.31 -26.75 6.63
CA SER A 43 5.94 -25.62 7.50
C SER A 43 6.74 -24.36 7.18
N ARG A 44 8.06 -24.50 6.97
CA ARG A 44 8.95 -23.40 6.60
C ARG A 44 8.56 -22.76 5.27
N ILE A 45 8.34 -23.57 4.23
CA ILE A 45 7.90 -23.08 2.91
C ILE A 45 6.55 -22.38 3.02
N ALA A 46 5.61 -22.93 3.79
CA ALA A 46 4.30 -22.32 3.98
C ALA A 46 4.40 -20.96 4.70
N GLN A 47 5.36 -20.79 5.61
CA GLN A 47 5.61 -19.53 6.28
C GLN A 47 6.24 -18.50 5.33
N GLU A 48 7.29 -18.88 4.59
CA GLU A 48 7.91 -18.03 3.57
C GLU A 48 6.87 -17.57 2.52
N PHE A 49 5.98 -18.47 2.09
CA PHE A 49 4.92 -18.13 1.14
C PHE A 49 3.96 -17.09 1.71
N ARG A 50 3.52 -17.24 2.98
CA ARG A 50 2.65 -16.26 3.64
C ARG A 50 3.32 -14.90 3.79
N GLU A 51 4.59 -14.87 4.18
CA GLU A 51 5.36 -13.63 4.31
C GLU A 51 5.51 -12.93 2.95
N GLN A 52 5.76 -13.69 1.89
CA GLN A 52 5.82 -13.17 0.53
C GLN A 52 4.47 -12.66 0.03
N GLU A 53 3.38 -13.36 0.32
CA GLU A 53 2.02 -12.96 -0.06
C GLU A 53 1.60 -11.67 0.65
N GLU A 54 1.90 -11.54 1.95
CA GLU A 54 1.67 -10.32 2.72
C GLU A 54 2.48 -9.14 2.17
N SER A 55 3.77 -9.36 1.91
CA SER A 55 4.66 -8.36 1.29
C SER A 55 4.14 -7.90 -0.07
N ASN A 56 3.73 -8.84 -0.93
CA ASN A 56 3.13 -8.54 -2.22
C ASN A 56 1.82 -7.75 -2.07
N ARG A 57 0.96 -8.10 -1.11
CA ARG A 57 -0.30 -7.38 -0.87
C ARG A 57 -0.02 -5.92 -0.50
N ILE A 58 0.89 -5.68 0.44
CA ILE A 58 1.29 -4.33 0.85
C ILE A 58 1.84 -3.54 -0.35
N LEU A 59 2.69 -4.16 -1.16
CA LEU A 59 3.28 -3.50 -2.33
C LEU A 59 2.22 -3.16 -3.40
N LEU A 60 1.26 -4.05 -3.63
CA LEU A 60 0.14 -3.80 -4.54
C LEU A 60 -0.76 -2.66 -4.05
N GLU A 61 -1.04 -2.58 -2.75
CA GLU A 61 -1.77 -1.46 -2.15
C GLU A 61 -1.03 -0.13 -2.32
N GLN A 62 0.29 -0.12 -2.07
CA GLN A 62 1.13 1.06 -2.28
C GLN A 62 1.16 1.48 -3.75
N LEU A 63 1.29 0.52 -4.68
CA LEU A 63 1.27 0.78 -6.11
C LEU A 63 -0.08 1.38 -6.53
N HIS A 64 -1.18 0.82 -6.07
CA HIS A 64 -2.52 1.34 -6.35
C HIS A 64 -2.68 2.77 -5.83
N GLN A 65 -2.24 3.04 -4.60
CA GLN A 65 -2.30 4.38 -4.02
C GLN A 65 -1.42 5.38 -4.79
N ALA A 66 -0.22 4.97 -5.23
CA ALA A 66 0.66 5.80 -6.06
C ALA A 66 0.03 6.12 -7.41
N GLN A 67 -0.57 5.14 -8.09
CA GLN A 67 -1.29 5.34 -9.35
C GLN A 67 -2.48 6.29 -9.20
N LYS A 68 -3.26 6.13 -8.12
CA LYS A 68 -4.37 7.02 -7.79
C LYS A 68 -3.87 8.46 -7.60
N MET A 69 -2.79 8.64 -6.85
CA MET A 69 -2.22 9.98 -6.63
C MET A 69 -1.67 10.59 -7.92
N GLN A 70 -1.05 9.79 -8.78
CA GLN A 70 -0.57 10.25 -10.09
C GLN A 70 -1.74 10.74 -10.96
N ALA A 71 -2.83 9.98 -11.02
CA ALA A 71 -4.03 10.37 -11.78
C ALA A 71 -4.65 11.67 -11.24
N ILE A 72 -4.74 11.82 -9.91
CA ILE A 72 -5.20 13.05 -9.26
C ILE A 72 -4.28 14.22 -9.61
N GLY A 73 -2.96 14.04 -9.58
CA GLY A 73 -1.98 15.08 -9.90
C GLY A 73 -2.07 15.56 -11.35
N THR A 74 -2.25 14.64 -12.31
CA THR A 74 -2.44 14.96 -13.73
C THR A 74 -3.74 15.75 -13.95
N LEU A 75 -4.86 15.26 -13.41
CA LEU A 75 -6.15 15.93 -13.53
C LEU A 75 -6.14 17.32 -12.88
N ALA A 76 -5.58 17.42 -11.67
CA ALA A 76 -5.44 18.69 -10.97
C ALA A 76 -4.55 19.68 -11.73
N GLY A 77 -3.52 19.19 -12.43
CA GLY A 77 -2.65 20.02 -13.28
C GLY A 77 -3.42 20.71 -14.40
N GLY A 78 -4.22 19.95 -15.15
CA GLY A 78 -5.06 20.51 -16.22
C GLY A 78 -6.09 21.50 -15.70
N ILE A 79 -6.83 21.13 -14.65
CA ILE A 79 -7.85 22.00 -14.05
C ILE A 79 -7.21 23.29 -13.49
N ALA A 80 -6.08 23.17 -12.79
CA ALA A 80 -5.40 24.32 -12.20
C ALA A 80 -4.87 25.29 -13.27
N HIS A 81 -4.37 24.77 -14.39
CA HIS A 81 -3.98 25.59 -15.52
C HIS A 81 -5.16 26.41 -16.06
N ASP A 82 -6.28 25.77 -16.34
CA ASP A 82 -7.46 26.46 -16.92
C ASP A 82 -8.08 27.48 -15.96
N PHE A 83 -8.09 27.16 -14.66
CA PHE A 83 -8.48 28.12 -13.61
C PHE A 83 -7.55 29.32 -13.57
N ASN A 84 -6.23 29.11 -13.57
CA ASN A 84 -5.26 30.19 -13.54
C ASN A 84 -5.31 31.06 -14.81
N ASN A 85 -5.65 30.49 -15.97
CA ASN A 85 -5.85 31.25 -17.20
C ASN A 85 -7.04 32.21 -17.07
N THR A 86 -8.17 31.69 -16.54
CA THR A 86 -9.36 32.51 -16.32
C THR A 86 -9.12 33.60 -15.28
N LEU A 87 -8.46 33.25 -14.17
CA LEU A 87 -8.10 34.20 -13.12
C LEU A 87 -7.11 35.26 -13.60
N GLY A 88 -6.13 34.86 -14.42
CA GLY A 88 -5.17 35.76 -15.05
C GLY A 88 -5.85 36.80 -15.93
N ALA A 89 -6.83 36.39 -16.74
CA ALA A 89 -7.64 37.31 -17.53
C ALA A 89 -8.43 38.28 -16.65
N ILE A 90 -9.07 37.79 -15.58
CA ILE A 90 -9.81 38.64 -14.63
C ILE A 90 -8.88 39.68 -13.99
N ILE A 91 -7.72 39.24 -13.47
CA ILE A 91 -6.72 40.14 -12.88
C ILE A 91 -6.30 41.18 -13.90
N GLY A 92 -5.90 40.77 -15.11
CA GLY A 92 -5.48 41.67 -16.18
C GLY A 92 -6.52 42.74 -16.53
N TYR A 93 -7.79 42.35 -16.73
CA TYR A 93 -8.86 43.31 -17.00
C TYR A 93 -9.09 44.26 -15.82
N THR A 94 -9.08 43.77 -14.58
CA THR A 94 -9.25 44.62 -13.41
C THR A 94 -8.09 45.60 -13.21
N SER A 95 -6.85 45.19 -13.48
CA SER A 95 -5.68 46.06 -13.42
C SER A 95 -5.74 47.15 -14.50
N LEU A 96 -6.13 46.79 -15.74
CA LEU A 96 -6.32 47.75 -16.82
C LEU A 96 -7.42 48.77 -16.48
N LEU A 97 -8.56 48.32 -15.98
CA LEU A 97 -9.66 49.20 -15.56
C LEU A 97 -9.21 50.17 -14.46
N LYS A 98 -8.49 49.69 -13.43
CA LYS A 98 -7.94 50.56 -12.39
C LYS A 98 -6.98 51.61 -12.93
N ASN A 99 -6.12 51.25 -13.88
CA ASN A 99 -5.18 52.18 -14.51
C ASN A 99 -5.89 53.27 -15.34
N MET A 100 -7.06 52.96 -15.89
CA MET A 100 -7.87 53.91 -16.67
C MET A 100 -8.81 54.76 -15.80
N MET A 101 -9.02 54.40 -14.54
CA MET A 101 -9.94 55.07 -13.62
C MET A 101 -9.19 55.98 -12.64
N LYS A 102 -9.78 57.13 -12.29
CA LYS A 102 -9.31 57.92 -11.16
C LYS A 102 -9.65 57.20 -9.85
N GLU A 103 -8.80 57.31 -8.82
CA GLU A 103 -9.02 56.63 -7.53
C GLU A 103 -10.34 57.01 -6.84
N ASN A 104 -10.86 58.21 -7.11
CA ASN A 104 -12.15 58.68 -6.60
C ASN A 104 -13.37 58.20 -7.41
N HIS A 105 -13.15 57.38 -8.45
CA HIS A 105 -14.24 56.83 -9.25
C HIS A 105 -15.10 55.88 -8.37
N PRO A 106 -16.45 55.97 -8.42
CA PRO A 106 -17.33 55.18 -7.56
C PRO A 106 -17.06 53.67 -7.60
N PHE A 107 -16.69 53.14 -8.76
CA PHE A 107 -16.37 51.71 -8.94
C PHE A 107 -14.91 51.30 -8.63
N TYR A 108 -13.99 52.23 -8.34
CA TYR A 108 -12.57 51.90 -8.13
C TYR A 108 -12.37 50.85 -7.02
N GLY A 109 -13.04 51.04 -5.87
CA GLY A 109 -12.99 50.09 -4.75
C GLY A 109 -13.58 48.72 -5.09
N HIS A 110 -14.60 48.66 -5.94
CA HIS A 110 -15.19 47.40 -6.39
C HIS A 110 -14.21 46.64 -7.30
N VAL A 111 -13.61 47.32 -8.28
CA VAL A 111 -12.61 46.70 -9.18
C VAL A 111 -11.40 46.19 -8.39
N ALA A 112 -10.89 46.98 -7.43
CA ALA A 112 -9.79 46.56 -6.54
C ALA A 112 -10.16 45.35 -5.65
N THR A 113 -11.44 45.15 -5.35
CA THR A 113 -11.92 44.00 -4.58
C THR A 113 -12.01 42.75 -5.45
N ILE A 114 -12.42 42.89 -6.71
CA ILE A 114 -12.44 41.80 -7.68
C ILE A 114 -11.01 41.31 -7.94
N GLU A 115 -10.08 42.22 -8.21
CA GLU A 115 -8.65 41.92 -8.44
C GLU A 115 -8.06 41.10 -7.27
N ARG A 116 -8.17 41.61 -6.03
CA ARG A 116 -7.68 40.90 -4.84
C ARG A 116 -8.36 39.56 -4.58
N SER A 117 -9.61 39.40 -5.01
CA SER A 117 -10.31 38.13 -4.88
C SER A 117 -9.81 37.12 -5.89
N ALA A 118 -9.54 37.56 -7.13
CA ALA A 118 -8.95 36.73 -8.17
C ALA A 118 -7.52 36.30 -7.83
N GLU A 119 -6.69 37.21 -7.30
CA GLU A 119 -5.34 36.89 -6.80
C GLU A 119 -5.37 35.81 -5.71
N ARG A 120 -6.25 35.97 -4.72
CA ARG A 120 -6.42 34.98 -3.65
C ARG A 120 -6.88 33.61 -4.18
N ALA A 121 -7.75 33.60 -5.17
CA ALA A 121 -8.19 32.36 -5.82
C ALA A 121 -7.05 31.68 -6.60
N ALA A 122 -6.19 32.45 -7.26
CA ALA A 122 -5.03 31.93 -7.99
C ALA A 122 -4.02 31.29 -7.01
N ASP A 123 -3.77 31.96 -5.88
CA ASP A 123 -2.91 31.42 -4.82
C ASP A 123 -3.47 30.14 -4.19
N LEU A 124 -4.79 30.07 -3.97
CA LEU A 124 -5.44 28.85 -3.47
C LEU A 124 -5.31 27.70 -4.48
N THR A 125 -5.50 27.99 -5.76
CA THR A 125 -5.36 27.02 -6.86
C THR A 125 -3.94 26.46 -6.92
N ARG A 126 -2.91 27.32 -6.78
CA ARG A 126 -1.50 26.88 -6.70
C ARG A 126 -1.23 25.98 -5.50
N LYS A 127 -1.78 26.31 -4.32
CA LYS A 127 -1.64 25.49 -3.10
C LYS A 127 -2.29 24.11 -3.26
N LEU A 128 -3.49 24.05 -3.83
CA LEU A 128 -4.20 22.81 -4.12
C LEU A 128 -3.42 21.93 -5.12
N LEU A 129 -2.83 22.53 -6.15
CA LEU A 129 -1.98 21.81 -7.11
C LEU A 129 -0.72 21.23 -6.44
N GLY A 130 -0.08 22.00 -5.56
CA GLY A 130 1.07 21.53 -4.78
C GLY A 130 0.72 20.32 -3.90
N PHE A 131 -0.48 20.31 -3.32
CA PHE A 131 -0.99 19.17 -2.57
C PHE A 131 -1.28 17.95 -3.48
N ALA A 132 -1.97 18.16 -4.60
CA ALA A 132 -2.31 17.10 -5.55
C ALA A 132 -1.09 16.42 -6.18
N ARG A 133 0.07 17.09 -6.23
CA ARG A 133 1.37 16.51 -6.66
C ARG A 133 2.10 15.74 -5.55
N GLY A 134 1.42 15.41 -4.44
CA GLY A 134 2.00 14.66 -3.33
C GLY A 134 2.94 15.49 -2.46
N GLY A 135 2.74 16.81 -2.36
CA GLY A 135 3.55 17.73 -1.55
C GLY A 135 4.97 17.96 -2.07
N LYS A 136 5.34 17.36 -3.21
CA LYS A 136 6.63 17.58 -3.87
C LYS A 136 6.52 18.80 -4.77
N TYR A 137 7.08 19.93 -4.32
CA TYR A 137 7.43 21.04 -5.23
C TYR A 137 8.47 20.52 -6.22
N ARG A 138 8.04 20.04 -7.39
CA ARG A 138 8.91 19.93 -8.55
C ARG A 138 8.87 21.28 -9.26
N ALA A 139 9.88 22.11 -8.98
CA ALA A 139 10.24 23.20 -9.86
C ALA A 139 10.78 22.56 -11.15
N GLU A 140 9.97 22.60 -12.20
CA GLU A 140 10.42 22.25 -13.56
C GLU A 140 10.66 23.56 -14.32
N PRO A 141 11.74 23.67 -15.11
CA PRO A 141 11.98 24.86 -15.91
C PRO A 141 10.85 24.99 -16.94
N VAL A 142 10.05 26.05 -16.83
CA VAL A 142 9.05 26.44 -17.83
C VAL A 142 9.65 27.54 -18.70
N SER A 143 9.57 27.34 -20.01
CA SER A 143 9.92 28.36 -20.99
C SER A 143 8.90 29.50 -20.92
N LEU A 144 9.38 30.73 -20.73
CA LEU A 144 8.54 31.93 -20.70
C LEU A 144 7.75 32.15 -22.01
N ASN A 145 8.19 31.53 -23.11
CA ASN A 145 7.50 31.63 -24.41
C ASN A 145 6.19 30.83 -24.45
N ASP A 146 5.97 29.88 -23.53
CA ASP A 146 4.75 29.06 -23.48
C ASP A 146 3.67 29.66 -22.56
N VAL A 147 3.93 30.84 -21.97
CA VAL A 147 3.07 31.47 -20.94
C VAL A 147 2.62 32.88 -21.35
N VAL A 148 2.80 33.27 -22.61
CA VAL A 148 2.34 34.57 -23.14
C VAL A 148 0.90 34.47 -23.65
#